data_AF-A0AAU8LV51-F1
#
_entry.id   AF-A0AAU8LV51-F1
#
_cell.length_a   1.000
_cell.length_b   1.000
_cell.length_c   1.000
_cell.angle_alpha   90.00
_cell.angle_beta   90.00
_cell.angle_gamma   90.00
#
_symmetry.space_group_name_H-M   'P 1'
#
loop_
_entity.id
_entity.type
_entity.pdbx_description
1 polymer ?
#
loop_
_entity_poly.entity_id
_entity_poly.type
_entity_poly.pdbx_seq_one_letter_code
_entity_poly.pdbx_strand_id
1 'polypeptide(L)'
;MLRKQFLAAELEELKKQWDLLCKRITSLEEERTLETRGEERLRLERTITQLKEERKCLEKEMLKLEAQAKGRDVVNSSERVQQAKTQLMVYAFDPVVGEVAQRIGIELHRMEQEGIAPEDEVILQTIRDLDEQRLSTTDFVRAFKKLVSEERRPKTGPEYAALADRLQRGRVALCLGQELSHLLGASLPSTEQIIKHLVGEQDFQGPLSQLCEQEEISLSSGRTELVDRIRSLFRPKNTTPPPLYDLLAQLETPLLIISTAYDDLLEQSLQGRRKFAVIYPNMREKTCLLRYSDQRELIVCTPEEISTHKPLEHGYTLIYRLRGGIIDDDRETLLLSERDYFSFTKLIEQVFPDYLGNKLDKCALWFLGHHPESWEERLLVKSLQELRDSRSLALVIQQKLSDFSRSFWKDNNVHCFDLNLSDFVRELVREAA
;
A
#
# COMPACT_ATOMS: atom_id res chain seq x y z
N MET A 1 -31.62 5.98 -26.02
CA MET A 1 -31.97 4.84 -25.14
C MET A 1 -31.44 3.51 -25.71
N LEU A 2 -31.79 3.16 -26.96
CA LEU A 2 -31.32 1.94 -27.65
C LEU A 2 -29.79 1.73 -27.65
N ARG A 3 -28.99 2.76 -27.94
CA ARG A 3 -27.51 2.66 -27.93
C ARG A 3 -26.93 2.27 -26.57
N LYS A 4 -27.51 2.78 -25.46
CA LYS A 4 -27.05 2.42 -24.10
C LYS A 4 -27.38 0.97 -23.74
N GLN A 5 -28.53 0.46 -24.18
CA GLN A 5 -28.91 -0.93 -23.98
C GLN A 5 -28.00 -1.89 -24.77
N PHE A 6 -27.64 -1.51 -26.00
CA PHE A 6 -26.68 -2.28 -26.81
C PHE A 6 -25.30 -2.37 -26.15
N LEU A 7 -24.73 -1.23 -25.75
CA LEU A 7 -23.42 -1.19 -25.06
C LEU A 7 -23.42 -1.98 -23.74
N ALA A 8 -24.53 -1.95 -23.00
CA ALA A 8 -24.65 -2.73 -21.76
C ALA A 8 -24.66 -4.25 -22.02
N ALA A 9 -25.34 -4.71 -23.08
CA ALA A 9 -25.36 -6.12 -23.45
C ALA A 9 -23.99 -6.61 -23.94
N GLU A 10 -23.30 -5.79 -24.73
CA GLU A 10 -21.95 -6.07 -25.22
C GLU A 10 -20.93 -6.15 -24.07
N LEU A 11 -20.99 -5.20 -23.12
CA LEU A 11 -20.16 -5.22 -21.91
C LEU A 11 -20.40 -6.47 -21.06
N GLU A 12 -21.66 -6.91 -20.94
CA GLU A 12 -22.00 -8.12 -20.20
C GLU A 12 -21.43 -9.39 -20.86
N GLU A 13 -21.39 -9.43 -22.18
CA GLU A 13 -20.79 -10.55 -22.90
C GLU A 13 -19.27 -10.60 -22.74
N LEU A 14 -18.59 -9.45 -22.81
CA LEU A 14 -17.14 -9.37 -22.55
C LEU A 14 -16.79 -9.78 -21.10
N LYS A 15 -17.64 -9.42 -20.12
CA LYS A 15 -17.47 -9.86 -18.72
C LYS A 15 -17.51 -11.39 -18.60
N LYS A 16 -18.42 -12.07 -19.31
CA LYS A 16 -18.46 -13.54 -19.31
C LYS A 16 -17.20 -14.15 -19.93
N GLN A 17 -16.71 -13.58 -21.03
CA GLN A 17 -15.47 -14.03 -21.67
C GLN A 17 -14.26 -13.82 -20.74
N TRP A 18 -14.20 -12.67 -20.07
CA TRP A 18 -13.19 -12.36 -19.05
C TRP A 18 -13.18 -13.39 -17.91
N ASP A 19 -14.35 -13.73 -17.37
CA ASP A 19 -14.47 -14.70 -16.29
C ASP A 19 -14.05 -16.10 -16.74
N LEU A 20 -14.38 -16.49 -17.98
CA LEU A 20 -13.96 -17.76 -18.55
C LEU A 20 -12.42 -17.84 -18.71
N LEU A 21 -11.79 -16.76 -19.18
CA LEU A 21 -10.33 -16.66 -19.27
C LEU A 21 -9.67 -16.72 -17.89
N CYS A 22 -10.22 -16.03 -16.90
CA CYS A 22 -9.69 -16.07 -15.54
C CYS A 22 -9.71 -17.50 -14.99
N LYS A 23 -10.84 -18.21 -15.12
CA LYS A 23 -10.95 -19.62 -14.70
C LYS A 23 -9.96 -20.53 -15.43
N ARG A 24 -9.78 -20.33 -16.75
CA ARG A 24 -8.86 -21.13 -17.55
C ARG A 24 -7.40 -20.90 -17.15
N ILE A 25 -7.01 -19.65 -16.90
CA ILE A 25 -5.66 -19.29 -16.43
C ILE A 25 -5.39 -19.97 -15.08
N THR A 26 -6.31 -19.87 -14.11
CA THR A 26 -6.15 -20.49 -12.79
C THR A 26 -5.98 -22.01 -12.89
N SER A 27 -6.83 -22.69 -13.68
CA SER A 27 -6.72 -24.14 -13.89
C SER A 27 -5.38 -24.56 -14.53
N LEU A 28 -4.84 -23.77 -15.45
CA LEU A 28 -3.52 -24.05 -16.06
C LEU A 28 -2.37 -23.76 -15.10
N GLU A 29 -2.51 -22.74 -14.23
CA GLU A 29 -1.52 -22.45 -13.18
C GLU A 29 -1.45 -23.60 -12.16
N GLU A 30 -2.58 -24.19 -11.79
CA GLU A 30 -2.66 -25.42 -10.97
C GLU A 30 -2.05 -26.64 -11.68
N GLU A 31 -2.36 -26.85 -12.96
CA GLU A 31 -1.76 -27.94 -13.75
C GLU A 31 -0.23 -27.78 -13.83
N ARG A 32 0.25 -26.55 -13.99
CA ARG A 32 1.68 -26.23 -14.04
C ARG A 32 2.41 -26.53 -12.73
N THR A 33 1.77 -26.35 -11.57
CA THR A 33 2.41 -26.65 -10.27
C THR A 33 2.53 -28.15 -10.02
N LEU A 34 1.64 -28.96 -10.57
CA LEU A 34 1.66 -30.42 -10.47
C LEU A 34 2.56 -31.10 -11.51
N GLU A 35 2.88 -30.43 -12.61
CA GLU A 35 3.70 -30.99 -13.69
C GLU A 35 5.19 -31.08 -13.31
N THR A 36 5.75 -32.27 -13.53
CA THR A 36 7.14 -32.61 -13.20
C THR A 36 8.05 -32.63 -14.43
N ARG A 37 7.48 -32.73 -15.63
CA ARG A 37 8.19 -32.73 -16.91
C ARG A 37 8.47 -31.30 -17.36
N GLY A 38 9.75 -30.97 -17.52
CA GLY A 38 10.18 -29.63 -17.90
C GLY A 38 9.57 -29.12 -19.20
N GLU A 39 9.43 -29.98 -20.22
CA GLU A 39 8.86 -29.61 -21.53
C GLU A 39 7.38 -29.21 -21.43
N GLU A 40 6.57 -30.00 -20.72
CA GLU A 40 5.13 -29.74 -20.59
C GLU A 40 4.89 -28.51 -19.72
N ARG A 41 5.71 -28.32 -18.67
CA ARG A 41 5.70 -27.09 -17.86
C ARG A 41 5.99 -25.84 -18.69
N LEU A 42 7.01 -25.87 -19.56
CA LEU A 42 7.33 -24.78 -20.49
C LEU A 42 6.18 -24.50 -21.48
N ARG A 43 5.50 -25.55 -21.94
CA ARG A 43 4.31 -25.42 -22.80
C ARG A 43 3.18 -24.72 -22.06
N LEU A 44 2.86 -25.15 -20.84
CA LEU A 44 1.84 -24.54 -19.99
C LEU A 44 2.16 -23.06 -19.72
N GLU A 45 3.43 -22.72 -19.44
CA GLU A 45 3.87 -21.32 -19.24
C GLU A 45 3.62 -20.44 -20.46
N ARG A 46 3.89 -20.93 -21.67
CA ARG A 46 3.60 -20.18 -22.91
C ARG A 46 2.10 -19.97 -23.09
N THR A 47 1.28 -21.00 -22.87
CA THR A 47 -0.18 -20.88 -22.97
C THR A 47 -0.75 -19.91 -21.95
N ILE A 48 -0.29 -19.97 -20.68
CA ILE A 48 -0.69 -19.02 -19.64
C ILE A 48 -0.32 -17.58 -20.03
N THR A 49 0.87 -17.38 -20.60
CA THR A 49 1.33 -16.06 -21.05
C THR A 49 0.43 -15.50 -22.15
N GLN A 50 0.13 -16.30 -23.17
CA GLN A 50 -0.78 -15.91 -24.25
C GLN A 50 -2.18 -15.54 -23.72
N LEU A 51 -2.76 -16.36 -22.83
CA LEU A 51 -4.08 -16.07 -22.25
C LEU A 51 -4.08 -14.80 -21.38
N LYS A 52 -2.96 -14.49 -20.70
CA LYS A 52 -2.80 -13.23 -19.95
C LYS A 52 -2.78 -12.02 -20.87
N GLU A 53 -2.21 -12.14 -22.07
CA GLU A 53 -2.25 -11.08 -23.10
C GLU A 53 -3.66 -10.90 -23.68
N GLU A 54 -4.35 -11.99 -24.02
CA GLU A 54 -5.75 -11.97 -24.49
C GLU A 54 -6.67 -11.33 -23.45
N ARG A 55 -6.52 -11.72 -22.18
CA ARG A 55 -7.22 -11.09 -21.06
C ARG A 55 -6.98 -9.58 -21.04
N LYS A 56 -5.73 -9.12 -21.11
CA LYS A 56 -5.40 -7.69 -21.12
C LYS A 56 -6.04 -6.92 -22.28
N CYS A 57 -6.22 -7.55 -23.45
CA CYS A 57 -6.93 -6.95 -24.58
C CYS A 57 -8.43 -6.77 -24.28
N LEU A 58 -9.08 -7.79 -23.71
CA LEU A 58 -10.48 -7.70 -23.29
C LEU A 58 -10.72 -6.62 -22.21
N GLU A 59 -9.78 -6.45 -21.27
CA GLU A 59 -9.88 -5.40 -20.23
C GLU A 59 -10.03 -4.02 -20.85
N LYS A 60 -9.19 -3.73 -21.85
CA LYS A 60 -9.17 -2.45 -22.55
C LYS A 60 -10.46 -2.22 -23.31
N GLU A 61 -11.01 -3.25 -23.92
CA GLU A 61 -12.26 -3.17 -24.65
C GLU A 61 -13.45 -2.91 -23.72
N MET A 62 -13.49 -3.59 -22.56
CA MET A 62 -14.48 -3.35 -21.53
C MET A 62 -14.41 -1.90 -21.00
N LEU A 63 -13.22 -1.40 -20.67
CA LEU A 63 -13.04 -0.01 -20.21
C LEU A 63 -13.52 1.01 -21.26
N LYS A 64 -13.25 0.75 -22.54
CA LYS A 64 -13.72 1.58 -23.65
C LYS A 64 -15.25 1.63 -23.72
N LEU A 65 -15.93 0.48 -23.60
CA LEU A 65 -17.39 0.40 -23.60
C LEU A 65 -18.02 1.04 -22.37
N GLU A 66 -17.42 0.87 -21.19
CA GLU A 66 -17.88 1.53 -19.96
C GLU A 66 -17.81 3.05 -20.06
N ALA A 67 -16.73 3.58 -20.61
CA ALA A 67 -16.56 5.01 -20.80
C ALA A 67 -17.58 5.57 -21.81
N GLN A 68 -17.83 4.84 -22.91
CA GLN A 68 -18.90 5.17 -23.87
C GLN A 68 -20.30 5.13 -23.23
N ALA A 69 -20.59 4.14 -22.38
CA ALA A 69 -21.87 4.01 -21.69
C ALA A 69 -22.13 5.15 -20.69
N LYS A 70 -21.06 5.64 -20.04
CA LYS A 70 -21.09 6.80 -19.13
C LYS A 70 -21.25 8.14 -19.84
N GLY A 71 -21.26 8.17 -21.18
CA GLY A 71 -21.36 9.40 -21.97
C GLY A 71 -20.12 10.29 -21.84
N ARG A 72 -19.00 9.74 -21.37
CA ARG A 72 -17.71 10.40 -21.54
C ARG A 72 -17.36 10.27 -23.01
N ASP A 73 -17.17 11.40 -23.69
CA ASP A 73 -16.93 11.46 -25.13
C ASP A 73 -15.49 11.03 -25.45
N VAL A 74 -15.19 9.75 -25.21
CA VAL A 74 -13.86 9.15 -25.32
C VAL A 74 -13.33 9.23 -26.74
N VAL A 75 -14.24 9.23 -27.72
CA VAL A 75 -13.89 9.39 -29.14
C VAL A 75 -13.28 10.78 -29.37
N ASN A 76 -13.91 11.82 -28.82
CA ASN A 76 -13.43 13.20 -28.91
C ASN A 76 -12.15 13.41 -28.08
N SER A 77 -12.07 12.81 -26.89
CA SER A 77 -10.84 12.87 -26.07
C SER A 77 -9.63 12.24 -26.78
N SER A 78 -9.81 11.06 -27.38
CA SER A 78 -8.73 10.38 -28.11
C SER A 78 -8.28 11.17 -29.34
N GLU A 79 -9.21 11.75 -30.10
CA GLU A 79 -8.88 12.55 -31.28
C GLU A 79 -8.09 13.82 -30.91
N ARG A 80 -8.53 14.53 -29.86
CA ARG A 80 -7.86 15.74 -29.37
C ARG A 80 -6.46 15.46 -28.83
N VAL A 81 -6.26 14.35 -28.12
CA VAL A 81 -4.92 13.96 -27.65
C VAL A 81 -4.02 13.55 -28.81
N GLN A 82 -4.54 12.82 -29.82
CA GLN A 82 -3.79 12.48 -31.02
C GLN A 82 -3.43 13.70 -31.88
N GLN A 83 -4.32 14.69 -31.95
CA GLN A 83 -4.02 15.98 -32.55
C GLN A 83 -2.85 16.67 -31.82
N ALA A 84 -2.91 16.75 -30.49
CA ALA A 84 -1.83 17.35 -29.68
C ALA A 84 -0.49 16.62 -29.86
N LYS A 85 -0.49 15.29 -29.93
CA LYS A 85 0.72 14.50 -30.23
C LYS A 85 1.30 14.82 -31.60
N THR A 86 0.42 14.95 -32.61
CA THR A 86 0.81 15.25 -33.98
C THR A 86 1.42 16.65 -34.09
N GLN A 87 0.82 17.64 -33.43
CA GLN A 87 1.34 19.01 -33.33
C GLN A 87 2.75 19.03 -32.70
N LEU A 88 2.94 18.27 -31.62
CA LEU A 88 4.24 18.19 -30.95
C LEU A 88 5.32 17.45 -31.77
N MET A 89 4.95 16.56 -32.68
CA MET A 89 5.95 15.86 -33.52
C MET A 89 6.74 16.82 -34.41
N VAL A 90 6.17 17.96 -34.80
CA VAL A 90 6.89 19.01 -35.56
C VAL A 90 8.08 19.55 -34.77
N TYR A 91 7.99 19.54 -33.44
CA TYR A 91 9.01 20.04 -32.51
C TYR A 91 9.87 18.92 -31.90
N ALA A 92 9.78 17.68 -32.39
CA ALA A 92 10.50 16.53 -31.82
C ALA A 92 12.04 16.70 -31.82
N PHE A 93 12.57 17.54 -32.72
CA PHE A 93 14.00 17.84 -32.84
C PHE A 93 14.39 19.18 -32.21
N ASP A 94 13.44 19.92 -31.63
CA ASP A 94 13.75 21.17 -30.92
C ASP A 94 14.36 20.83 -29.54
N PRO A 95 15.62 21.25 -29.26
CA PRO A 95 16.30 20.89 -28.02
C PRO A 95 15.64 21.49 -26.77
N VAL A 96 14.95 22.62 -26.91
CA VAL A 96 14.26 23.30 -25.80
C VAL A 96 13.01 22.49 -25.43
N VAL A 97 12.20 22.11 -26.42
CA VAL A 97 11.01 21.26 -26.20
C VAL A 97 11.40 19.87 -25.68
N GLY A 98 12.55 19.35 -26.12
CA GLY A 98 13.12 18.09 -25.64
C GLY A 98 13.25 17.99 -24.11
N GLU A 99 13.47 19.11 -23.41
CA GLU A 99 13.57 19.14 -21.94
C GLU A 99 12.29 18.68 -21.22
N VAL A 100 11.12 18.83 -21.86
CA VAL A 100 9.81 18.51 -21.28
C VAL A 100 9.06 17.41 -22.03
N ALA A 101 9.58 16.95 -23.16
CA ALA A 101 8.93 15.98 -24.05
C ALA A 101 8.47 14.70 -23.31
N GLN A 102 9.31 14.15 -22.44
CA GLN A 102 8.96 12.96 -21.64
C GLN A 102 7.73 13.21 -20.75
N ARG A 103 7.67 14.37 -20.08
CA ARG A 103 6.56 14.73 -19.19
C ARG A 103 5.27 14.98 -19.97
N ILE A 104 5.35 15.66 -21.11
CA ILE A 104 4.20 15.84 -22.00
C ILE A 104 3.66 14.49 -22.48
N GLY A 105 4.55 13.57 -22.84
CA GLY A 105 4.18 12.21 -23.24
C GLY A 105 3.41 11.46 -22.16
N ILE A 106 3.84 11.58 -20.90
CA ILE A 106 3.15 10.99 -19.74
C ILE A 106 1.74 11.58 -19.59
N GLU A 107 1.59 12.91 -19.64
CA GLU A 107 0.29 13.58 -19.50
C GLU A 107 -0.67 13.24 -20.64
N LEU A 108 -0.21 13.25 -21.89
CA LEU A 108 -1.03 12.88 -23.04
C LEU A 108 -1.42 11.39 -22.98
N HIS A 109 -0.51 10.50 -22.58
CA HIS A 109 -0.85 9.10 -22.40
C HIS A 109 -1.88 8.90 -21.28
N ARG A 110 -1.77 9.66 -20.19
CA ARG A 110 -2.77 9.66 -19.11
C ARG A 110 -4.14 10.11 -19.63
N MET A 111 -4.21 11.24 -20.35
CA MET A 111 -5.46 11.73 -20.94
C MET A 111 -6.11 10.72 -21.89
N GLU A 112 -5.31 9.93 -22.62
CA GLU A 112 -5.83 8.82 -23.45
C GLU A 112 -6.49 7.71 -22.63
N GLN A 113 -5.95 7.39 -21.45
CA GLN A 113 -6.49 6.33 -20.60
C GLN A 113 -7.70 6.81 -19.78
N GLU A 114 -7.62 8.03 -19.24
CA GLU A 114 -8.54 8.54 -18.22
C GLU A 114 -9.63 9.47 -18.79
N GLY A 115 -9.43 9.99 -20.00
CA GLY A 115 -10.18 11.10 -20.56
C GLY A 115 -9.54 12.46 -20.22
N ILE A 116 -10.03 13.52 -20.87
CA ILE A 116 -9.58 14.90 -20.65
C ILE A 116 -10.37 15.48 -19.48
N ALA A 117 -9.69 15.80 -18.37
CA ALA A 117 -10.26 16.56 -17.27
C ALA A 117 -10.32 18.07 -17.60
N PRO A 118 -11.16 18.87 -16.93
CA PRO A 118 -11.23 20.32 -17.18
C PRO A 118 -9.86 21.04 -17.09
N GLU A 119 -8.98 20.60 -16.22
CA GLU A 119 -7.61 21.10 -16.05
C GLU A 119 -6.63 20.65 -17.15
N ASP A 120 -6.96 19.60 -17.90
CA ASP A 120 -6.18 19.16 -19.06
C ASP A 120 -6.35 20.11 -20.25
N GLU A 121 -7.44 20.86 -20.27
CA GLU A 121 -7.70 21.89 -21.28
C GLU A 121 -6.59 22.92 -21.36
N VAL A 122 -5.98 23.27 -20.21
CA VAL A 122 -4.88 24.24 -20.17
C VAL A 122 -3.62 23.67 -20.83
N ILE A 123 -3.32 22.38 -20.64
CA ILE A 123 -2.21 21.71 -21.30
C ILE A 123 -2.44 21.64 -22.80
N LEU A 124 -3.63 21.18 -23.22
CA LEU A 124 -3.98 21.06 -24.63
C LEU A 124 -3.99 22.43 -25.33
N GLN A 125 -4.47 23.47 -24.67
CA GLN A 125 -4.44 24.83 -25.18
C GLN A 125 -3.01 25.35 -25.29
N THR A 126 -2.13 25.08 -24.32
CA THR A 126 -0.71 25.47 -24.37
C THR A 126 0.02 24.79 -25.53
N ILE A 127 -0.29 23.52 -25.83
CA ILE A 127 0.24 22.81 -27.01
C ILE A 127 -0.28 23.44 -28.30
N ARG A 128 -1.58 23.79 -28.35
CA ARG A 128 -2.18 24.47 -29.50
C ARG A 128 -1.57 25.86 -29.73
N ASP A 129 -1.34 26.63 -28.67
CA ASP A 129 -0.74 27.96 -28.78
C ASP A 129 0.72 27.91 -29.28
N LEU A 130 1.45 26.84 -28.95
CA LEU A 130 2.77 26.58 -29.55
C LEU A 130 2.66 26.29 -31.06
N ASP A 131 1.76 25.39 -31.46
CA ASP A 131 1.54 24.99 -32.86
C ASP A 131 1.09 26.17 -33.74
N GLU A 132 0.20 27.01 -33.20
CA GLU A 132 -0.31 28.23 -33.85
C GLU A 132 0.70 29.40 -33.79
N GLN A 133 1.93 29.16 -33.29
CA GLN A 133 2.99 30.17 -33.11
C GLN A 133 2.57 31.39 -32.26
N ARG A 134 1.55 31.23 -31.42
CA ARG A 134 1.14 32.23 -30.42
C ARG A 134 2.06 32.22 -29.20
N LEU A 135 2.81 31.15 -29.03
CA LEU A 135 3.73 30.95 -27.93
C LEU A 135 5.11 30.51 -28.46
N SER A 136 6.19 31.12 -27.96
CA SER A 136 7.55 30.70 -28.31
C SER A 136 7.89 29.35 -27.66
N THR A 137 8.86 28.60 -28.21
CA THR A 137 9.30 27.31 -27.62
C THR A 137 9.82 27.49 -26.18
N THR A 138 10.55 28.57 -25.90
CA THR A 138 11.03 28.91 -24.56
C THR A 138 9.88 29.22 -23.59
N ASP A 139 8.88 30.00 -24.05
CA ASP A 139 7.71 30.31 -23.24
C ASP A 139 6.83 29.07 -23.03
N PHE A 140 6.80 28.16 -23.99
CA PHE A 140 6.09 26.87 -23.88
C PHE A 140 6.70 26.02 -22.80
N VAL A 141 8.02 25.84 -22.82
CA VAL A 141 8.72 25.08 -21.77
C VAL A 141 8.53 25.73 -20.41
N ARG A 142 8.58 27.06 -20.32
CA ARG A 142 8.33 27.77 -19.05
C ARG A 142 6.89 27.58 -18.57
N ALA A 143 5.90 27.76 -19.45
CA ALA A 143 4.49 27.59 -19.12
C ALA A 143 4.18 26.15 -18.74
N PHE A 144 4.67 25.17 -19.48
CA PHE A 144 4.49 23.75 -19.20
C PHE A 144 5.20 23.34 -17.91
N LYS A 145 6.45 23.77 -17.68
CA LYS A 145 7.14 23.56 -16.40
C LYS A 145 6.35 24.18 -15.26
N LYS A 146 5.79 25.39 -15.43
CA LYS A 146 4.93 26.03 -14.44
C LYS A 146 3.65 25.24 -14.17
N LEU A 147 2.94 24.81 -15.21
CA LEU A 147 1.72 23.99 -15.10
C LEU A 147 1.96 22.64 -14.42
N VAL A 148 3.15 22.07 -14.60
CA VAL A 148 3.56 20.80 -13.97
C VAL A 148 4.20 21.02 -12.59
N SER A 149 4.90 22.13 -12.36
CA SER A 149 5.56 22.46 -11.09
C SER A 149 4.62 23.10 -10.08
N GLU A 150 3.58 23.78 -10.55
CA GLU A 150 2.37 24.04 -9.77
C GLU A 150 1.66 22.69 -9.66
N GLU A 151 2.22 21.77 -8.85
CA GLU A 151 1.60 20.56 -8.30
C GLU A 151 0.42 20.93 -7.37
N ARG A 152 -0.44 21.81 -7.86
CA ARG A 152 -1.80 22.09 -7.46
C ARG A 152 -2.76 21.81 -8.62
N ARG A 153 -2.49 20.77 -9.41
CA ARG A 153 -3.63 19.88 -9.60
C ARG A 153 -3.91 19.37 -8.19
N PRO A 154 -5.08 19.62 -7.60
CA PRO A 154 -5.55 18.63 -6.65
C PRO A 154 -5.45 17.35 -7.46
N LYS A 155 -4.47 16.47 -7.17
CA LYS A 155 -4.70 15.04 -7.38
C LYS A 155 -6.10 14.91 -6.82
N THR A 156 -7.11 14.70 -7.68
CA THR A 156 -8.45 14.39 -7.20
C THR A 156 -8.16 13.33 -6.19
N GLY A 157 -8.31 13.70 -4.91
CA GLY A 157 -7.79 12.88 -3.85
C GLY A 157 -8.44 11.51 -3.99
N PRO A 158 -8.00 10.51 -3.21
CA PRO A 158 -8.91 9.41 -3.02
C PRO A 158 -10.31 9.95 -2.70
N GLU A 159 -11.36 9.24 -3.12
CA GLU A 159 -12.73 9.60 -2.76
C GLU A 159 -12.88 9.48 -1.24
N TYR A 160 -12.51 10.54 -0.50
CA TYR A 160 -12.32 10.49 0.95
C TYR A 160 -13.59 10.08 1.68
N ALA A 161 -14.76 10.53 1.21
CA ALA A 161 -16.05 10.08 1.72
C ALA A 161 -16.25 8.56 1.58
N ALA A 162 -15.87 7.98 0.44
CA ALA A 162 -15.95 6.53 0.21
C ALA A 162 -14.91 5.76 1.03
N LEU A 163 -13.72 6.33 1.25
CA LEU A 163 -12.71 5.76 2.13
C LEU A 163 -13.17 5.79 3.60
N ALA A 164 -13.65 6.94 4.08
CA ALA A 164 -14.18 7.12 5.43
C ALA A 164 -15.34 6.14 5.70
N ASP A 165 -16.31 6.02 4.79
CA ASP A 165 -17.42 5.05 4.89
C ASP A 165 -16.90 3.61 5.02
N ARG A 166 -15.90 3.22 4.23
CA ARG A 166 -15.30 1.87 4.33
C ARG A 166 -14.62 1.63 5.67
N LEU A 167 -13.88 2.62 6.17
CA LEU A 167 -13.19 2.56 7.45
C LEU A 167 -14.22 2.47 8.60
N GLN A 168 -15.23 3.32 8.61
CA GLN A 168 -16.32 3.32 9.60
C GLN A 168 -17.08 1.98 9.62
N ARG A 169 -17.23 1.32 8.47
CA ARG A 169 -17.87 -0.01 8.35
C ARG A 169 -16.95 -1.19 8.67
N GLY A 170 -15.70 -0.96 9.09
CA GLY A 170 -14.74 -2.03 9.38
C GLY A 170 -14.42 -2.90 8.16
N ARG A 171 -14.47 -2.32 6.95
CA ARG A 171 -14.16 -2.98 5.66
C ARG A 171 -12.72 -2.71 5.22
N VAL A 172 -11.89 -2.23 6.14
CA VAL A 172 -10.49 -1.89 5.92
C VAL A 172 -9.69 -2.61 6.99
N ALA A 173 -8.60 -3.25 6.58
CA ALA A 173 -7.52 -3.61 7.47
C ALA A 173 -6.38 -2.60 7.28
N LEU A 174 -6.00 -1.95 8.38
CA LEU A 174 -4.96 -0.92 8.37
C LEU A 174 -3.61 -1.59 8.59
N CYS A 175 -2.70 -1.46 7.63
CA CYS A 175 -1.31 -1.85 7.75
C CYS A 175 -0.49 -0.61 8.09
N LEU A 176 -0.10 -0.49 9.36
CA LEU A 176 0.57 0.66 9.93
C LEU A 176 2.08 0.39 10.01
N GLY A 177 2.85 1.18 9.26
CA GLY A 177 4.30 1.10 9.21
C GLY A 177 4.97 1.61 10.48
N GLN A 178 6.22 1.22 10.69
CA GLN A 178 6.99 1.55 11.90
C GLN A 178 7.12 3.05 12.12
N GLU A 179 7.29 3.82 11.05
CA GLU A 179 7.54 5.25 11.14
C GLU A 179 6.26 6.08 11.15
N LEU A 180 5.08 5.45 11.10
CA LEU A 180 3.80 6.15 10.98
C LEU A 180 3.63 7.25 12.04
N SER A 181 3.89 6.93 13.31
CA SER A 181 3.76 7.88 14.42
C SER A 181 4.68 9.10 14.22
N HIS A 182 5.93 8.86 13.83
CA HIS A 182 6.92 9.91 13.53
C HIS A 182 6.49 10.78 12.34
N LEU A 183 6.04 10.15 11.24
CA LEU A 183 5.57 10.83 10.04
C LEU A 183 4.34 11.70 10.28
N LEU A 184 3.53 11.36 11.28
CA LEU A 184 2.37 12.12 11.73
C LEU A 184 2.69 13.13 12.85
N GLY A 185 3.98 13.34 13.16
CA GLY A 185 4.44 14.37 14.08
C GLY A 185 4.50 13.97 15.54
N ALA A 186 4.34 12.69 15.89
CA ALA A 186 4.61 12.22 17.25
C ALA A 186 6.11 12.33 17.55
N SER A 187 6.45 12.63 18.80
CA SER A 187 7.84 12.71 19.29
C SER A 187 8.47 11.32 19.52
N LEU A 188 8.31 10.43 18.55
CA LEU A 188 8.96 9.12 18.50
C LEU A 188 10.09 9.13 17.47
N PRO A 189 11.15 8.33 17.69
CA PRO A 189 12.28 8.31 16.77
C PRO A 189 11.92 7.62 15.44
N SER A 190 12.46 8.12 14.33
CA SER A 190 12.50 7.39 13.05
C SER A 190 13.49 6.21 13.12
N THR A 191 13.47 5.32 12.13
CA THR A 191 14.43 4.21 12.04
C THR A 191 15.87 4.72 11.97
N GLU A 192 16.11 5.79 11.21
CA GLU A 192 17.40 6.45 11.14
C GLU A 192 17.86 6.97 12.52
N GLN A 193 16.94 7.55 13.29
CA GLN A 193 17.25 8.02 14.65
C GLN A 193 17.53 6.87 15.62
N ILE A 194 16.83 5.73 15.48
CA ILE A 194 17.11 4.51 16.25
C ILE A 194 18.51 3.98 15.91
N ILE A 195 18.83 3.83 14.62
CA ILE A 195 20.16 3.39 14.16
C ILE A 195 21.23 4.31 14.73
N LYS A 196 21.10 5.62 14.56
CA LYS A 196 22.05 6.60 15.09
C LYS A 196 22.24 6.49 16.61
N HIS A 197 21.17 6.23 17.36
CA HIS A 197 21.26 6.04 18.80
C HIS A 197 21.96 4.72 19.19
N LEU A 198 21.71 3.65 18.43
CA LEU A 198 22.31 2.34 18.70
C LEU A 198 23.79 2.26 18.32
N VAL A 199 24.19 2.94 17.25
CA VAL A 199 25.57 2.96 16.74
C VAL A 199 26.50 3.83 17.60
N GLY A 200 25.97 4.87 18.25
CA GLY A 200 26.77 5.81 19.03
C GLY A 200 27.69 6.66 18.14
N GLU A 201 29.01 6.58 18.37
CA GLU A 201 30.03 7.34 17.60
C GLU A 201 30.55 6.61 16.35
N GLN A 202 30.10 5.37 16.10
CA GLN A 202 30.57 4.59 14.94
C GLN A 202 29.92 5.10 13.63
N ASP A 203 30.60 4.90 12.50
CA ASP A 203 30.05 5.22 11.17
C ASP A 203 29.43 3.94 10.56
N PHE A 204 28.19 3.64 10.97
CA PHE A 204 27.45 2.50 10.43
C PHE A 204 26.53 2.96 9.30
N GLN A 205 26.68 2.32 8.14
CA GLN A 205 25.90 2.57 6.94
C GLN A 205 25.19 1.28 6.52
N GLY A 206 24.03 1.02 7.12
CA GLY A 206 23.26 -0.20 6.87
C GLY A 206 21.85 -0.13 7.45
N PRO A 207 21.01 -1.13 7.17
CA PRO A 207 19.68 -1.24 7.75
C PRO A 207 19.73 -1.58 9.26
N LEU A 208 18.64 -1.30 9.96
CA LEU A 208 18.51 -1.60 11.39
C LEU A 208 18.69 -3.10 11.67
N SER A 209 18.21 -3.98 10.78
CA SER A 209 18.34 -5.43 10.96
C SER A 209 19.78 -5.92 11.02
N GLN A 210 20.64 -5.35 10.18
CA GLN A 210 22.06 -5.70 10.12
C GLN A 210 22.78 -5.20 11.38
N LEU A 211 22.45 -4.01 11.86
CA LEU A 211 22.98 -3.49 13.11
C LEU A 211 22.58 -4.38 14.29
N CYS A 212 21.31 -4.76 14.38
CA CYS A 212 20.82 -5.65 15.43
C CYS A 212 21.50 -7.02 15.38
N GLU A 213 21.71 -7.57 14.18
CA GLU A 213 22.47 -8.83 14.00
C GLU A 213 23.92 -8.69 14.49
N GLN A 214 24.60 -7.58 14.17
CA GLN A 214 25.96 -7.31 14.63
C GLN A 214 26.04 -7.20 16.16
N GLU A 215 25.10 -6.46 16.77
CA GLU A 215 25.01 -6.32 18.23
C GLU A 215 24.79 -7.68 18.90
N GLU A 216 23.87 -8.50 18.39
CA GLU A 216 23.58 -9.84 18.95
C GLU A 216 24.74 -10.84 18.79
N ILE A 217 25.58 -10.69 17.78
CA ILE A 217 26.78 -11.54 17.59
C ILE A 217 27.92 -11.06 18.51
N SER A 218 27.98 -9.77 18.83
CA SER A 218 29.02 -9.22 19.68
C SER A 218 28.93 -9.81 21.09
N LEU A 219 30.05 -10.32 21.61
CA LEU A 219 30.11 -10.86 22.98
C LEU A 219 29.81 -9.81 24.06
N SER A 220 29.84 -8.53 23.71
CA SER A 220 29.68 -7.42 24.65
C SER A 220 28.22 -7.05 24.96
N SER A 221 27.27 -7.38 24.08
CA SER A 221 25.88 -6.90 24.17
C SER A 221 24.95 -8.05 23.79
N GLY A 222 24.20 -8.55 24.76
CA GLY A 222 23.20 -9.60 24.49
C GLY A 222 21.92 -9.01 23.92
N ARG A 223 21.06 -9.87 23.35
CA ARG A 223 19.74 -9.46 22.85
C ARG A 223 18.92 -8.68 23.89
N THR A 224 18.97 -9.08 25.16
CA THR A 224 18.27 -8.40 26.26
C THR A 224 18.70 -6.92 26.37
N GLU A 225 20.01 -6.64 26.32
CA GLU A 225 20.53 -5.27 26.40
C GLU A 225 20.15 -4.45 25.17
N LEU A 226 20.21 -5.05 23.98
CA LEU A 226 19.73 -4.42 22.74
C LEU A 226 18.24 -4.04 22.84
N VAL A 227 17.40 -4.97 23.31
CA VAL A 227 15.97 -4.74 23.52
C VAL A 227 15.74 -3.64 24.55
N ASP A 228 16.49 -3.61 25.66
CA ASP A 228 16.39 -2.55 26.66
C ASP A 228 16.76 -1.17 26.11
N ARG A 229 17.80 -1.09 25.29
CA ARG A 229 18.20 0.15 24.61
C ARG A 229 17.10 0.62 23.67
N ILE A 230 16.56 -0.26 22.84
CA ILE A 230 15.42 0.07 21.94
C ILE A 230 14.19 0.49 22.78
N ARG A 231 13.85 -0.25 23.83
CA ARG A 231 12.74 0.05 24.75
C ARG A 231 12.86 1.45 25.35
N SER A 232 14.08 1.86 25.73
CA SER A 232 14.32 3.16 26.33
C SER A 232 13.99 4.34 25.39
N LEU A 233 14.10 4.13 24.07
CA LEU A 233 13.79 5.14 23.05
C LEU A 233 12.30 5.42 22.92
N PHE A 234 11.45 4.44 23.26
CA PHE A 234 9.99 4.52 23.13
C PHE A 234 9.26 4.82 24.44
N ARG A 235 9.99 5.16 25.52
CA ARG A 235 9.43 5.60 26.82
C ARG A 235 9.26 7.14 27.01
N PRO A 236 8.99 8.02 26.02
CA PRO A 236 8.67 9.41 26.35
C PRO A 236 7.34 9.53 27.11
N LYS A 237 7.36 10.24 28.24
CA LYS A 237 6.19 10.33 29.15
C LYS A 237 5.02 11.18 28.64
N ASN A 238 5.15 11.91 27.52
CA ASN A 238 4.15 12.89 27.07
C ASN A 238 4.03 12.94 25.53
N THR A 239 4.00 11.79 24.87
CA THR A 239 3.82 11.77 23.41
C THR A 239 2.36 12.01 23.08
N THR A 240 2.06 13.10 22.38
CA THR A 240 0.72 13.32 21.83
C THR A 240 0.44 12.29 20.73
N PRO A 241 -0.65 11.51 20.82
CA PRO A 241 -0.98 10.54 19.78
C PRO A 241 -1.30 11.25 18.45
N PRO A 242 -0.94 10.65 17.31
CA PRO A 242 -1.34 11.14 15.99
C PRO A 242 -2.86 11.29 15.84
N PRO A 243 -3.36 12.27 15.05
CA PRO A 243 -4.80 12.43 14.79
C PRO A 243 -5.50 11.19 14.23
N LEU A 244 -4.77 10.35 13.49
CA LEU A 244 -5.29 9.06 13.02
C LEU A 244 -5.71 8.18 14.19
N TYR A 245 -4.91 8.08 15.24
CA TYR A 245 -5.20 7.22 16.39
C TYR A 245 -6.43 7.70 17.16
N ASP A 246 -6.60 9.02 17.28
CA ASP A 246 -7.81 9.61 17.84
C ASP A 246 -9.06 9.25 17.04
N LEU A 247 -8.98 9.26 15.70
CA LEU A 247 -10.07 8.80 14.84
C LEU A 247 -10.35 7.31 15.08
N LEU A 248 -9.34 6.44 15.08
CA LEU A 248 -9.51 5.00 15.29
C LEU A 248 -10.14 4.68 16.66
N ALA A 249 -9.85 5.48 17.68
CA ALA A 249 -10.44 5.37 19.01
C ALA A 249 -11.93 5.76 19.05
N GLN A 250 -12.40 6.60 18.12
CA GLN A 250 -13.79 7.10 18.08
C GLN A 250 -14.73 6.24 17.23
N LEU A 251 -14.21 5.46 16.28
CA LEU A 251 -15.04 4.60 15.43
C LEU A 251 -15.79 3.55 16.25
N GLU A 252 -17.05 3.27 15.93
CA GLU A 252 -17.85 2.27 16.68
C GLU A 252 -17.52 0.83 16.26
N THR A 253 -17.29 0.60 14.96
CA THR A 253 -17.09 -0.75 14.39
C THR A 253 -15.70 -1.30 14.70
N PRO A 254 -15.56 -2.52 15.23
CA PRO A 254 -14.26 -3.16 15.48
C PRO A 254 -13.37 -3.19 14.24
N LEU A 255 -12.09 -2.88 14.43
CA LEU A 255 -11.12 -2.75 13.34
C LEU A 255 -10.10 -3.89 13.39
N LEU A 256 -9.55 -4.24 12.23
CA LEU A 256 -8.33 -5.04 12.13
C LEU A 256 -7.17 -4.11 11.80
N ILE A 257 -6.17 -4.08 12.69
CA ILE A 257 -4.97 -3.26 12.54
C ILE A 257 -3.76 -4.20 12.58
N ILE A 258 -2.90 -4.11 11.57
CA ILE A 258 -1.61 -4.77 11.51
C ILE A 258 -0.56 -3.71 11.71
N SER A 259 0.23 -3.79 12.78
CA SER A 259 1.25 -2.78 13.10
C SER A 259 2.65 -3.38 13.04
N THR A 260 3.58 -2.63 12.43
CA THR A 260 5.04 -2.93 12.43
C THR A 260 5.83 -2.02 13.36
N ALA A 261 5.15 -1.15 14.13
CA ALA A 261 5.76 -0.28 15.12
C ALA A 261 6.26 -1.07 16.33
N TYR A 262 7.32 -0.56 16.97
CA TYR A 262 7.88 -1.11 18.20
C TYR A 262 7.31 -0.45 19.47
N ASP A 263 6.80 0.78 19.36
CA ASP A 263 6.12 1.49 20.44
C ASP A 263 4.69 0.98 20.66
N ASP A 264 4.06 1.39 21.76
CA ASP A 264 2.69 1.08 22.17
C ASP A 264 1.73 2.29 22.08
N LEU A 265 2.08 3.32 21.29
CA LEU A 265 1.31 4.58 21.24
C LEU A 265 -0.13 4.36 20.71
N LEU A 266 -0.32 3.40 19.81
CA LEU A 266 -1.65 3.01 19.33
C LEU A 266 -2.51 2.46 20.49
N GLU A 267 -2.00 1.50 21.25
CA GLU A 267 -2.70 0.90 22.39
C GLU A 267 -2.99 1.95 23.46
N GLN A 268 -2.01 2.81 23.77
CA GLN A 268 -2.21 3.92 24.70
C GLN A 268 -3.34 4.85 24.25
N SER A 269 -3.45 5.15 22.96
CA SER A 269 -4.51 6.00 22.42
C SER A 269 -5.91 5.36 22.48
N LEU A 270 -5.98 4.03 22.44
CA LEU A 270 -7.23 3.27 22.51
C LEU A 270 -7.65 2.98 23.96
N GLN A 271 -6.69 2.92 24.90
CA GLN A 271 -6.92 2.56 26.29
C GLN A 271 -7.99 3.43 26.94
N GLY A 272 -9.00 2.77 27.55
CA GLY A 272 -10.12 3.45 28.21
C GLY A 272 -11.14 4.10 27.27
N ARG A 273 -10.85 4.21 25.98
CA ARG A 273 -11.76 4.74 24.95
C ARG A 273 -12.39 3.63 24.13
N ARG A 274 -11.70 2.50 23.98
CA ARG A 274 -12.13 1.37 23.17
C ARG A 274 -11.61 0.04 23.71
N LYS A 275 -12.40 -1.02 23.56
CA LYS A 275 -11.93 -2.40 23.77
C LYS A 275 -11.04 -2.83 22.61
N PHE A 276 -9.84 -3.30 22.91
CA PHE A 276 -8.94 -3.87 21.92
C PHE A 276 -8.24 -5.11 22.44
N ALA A 277 -7.76 -5.94 21.51
CA ALA A 277 -6.93 -7.09 21.81
C ALA A 277 -5.66 -7.01 20.97
N VAL A 278 -4.52 -7.38 21.55
CA VAL A 278 -3.22 -7.38 20.88
C VAL A 278 -2.73 -8.81 20.74
N ILE A 279 -2.31 -9.18 19.55
CA ILE A 279 -1.67 -10.46 19.24
C ILE A 279 -0.18 -10.20 18.97
N TYR A 280 0.68 -10.82 19.75
CA TYR A 280 2.12 -10.85 19.54
C TYR A 280 2.52 -12.24 19.02
N PRO A 281 2.90 -12.38 17.75
CA PRO A 281 3.39 -13.65 17.23
C PRO A 281 4.73 -13.99 17.88
N ASN A 282 4.93 -15.26 18.23
CA ASN A 282 6.19 -15.81 18.69
C ASN A 282 6.68 -16.85 17.67
N MET A 283 7.54 -16.41 16.76
CA MET A 283 8.09 -17.26 15.69
C MET A 283 8.90 -18.44 16.23
N ARG A 284 9.59 -18.28 17.37
CA ARG A 284 10.47 -19.31 17.94
C ARG A 284 9.68 -20.49 18.47
N GLU A 285 8.56 -20.21 19.13
CA GLU A 285 7.70 -21.23 19.74
C GLU A 285 6.55 -21.66 18.84
N LYS A 286 6.33 -20.98 17.72
CA LYS A 286 5.16 -21.13 16.84
C LYS A 286 3.83 -20.93 17.59
N THR A 287 3.85 -20.01 18.55
CA THR A 287 2.70 -19.62 19.36
C THR A 287 2.41 -18.14 19.16
N CYS A 288 1.33 -17.68 19.77
CA CYS A 288 0.95 -16.29 19.86
C CYS A 288 0.64 -15.93 21.31
N LEU A 289 0.87 -14.67 21.66
CA LEU A 289 0.49 -14.10 22.93
C LEU A 289 -0.66 -13.13 22.71
N LEU A 290 -1.79 -13.39 23.36
CA LEU A 290 -3.01 -12.61 23.24
C LEU A 290 -3.24 -11.81 24.53
N ARG A 291 -3.44 -10.50 24.39
CA ARG A 291 -3.72 -9.58 25.50
C ARG A 291 -4.96 -8.76 25.22
N TYR A 292 -5.96 -8.82 26.09
CA TYR A 292 -7.14 -7.97 26.02
C TYR A 292 -6.95 -6.67 26.82
N SER A 293 -7.46 -5.55 26.33
CA SER A 293 -7.32 -4.23 26.98
C SER A 293 -8.01 -4.12 28.34
N ASP A 294 -8.99 -4.98 28.59
CA ASP A 294 -9.77 -5.05 29.83
C ASP A 294 -9.39 -6.25 30.72
N GLN A 295 -8.34 -6.99 30.36
CA GLN A 295 -7.81 -8.11 31.14
C GLN A 295 -6.33 -7.89 31.45
N ARG A 296 -5.90 -8.35 32.62
CA ARG A 296 -4.47 -8.30 33.00
C ARG A 296 -3.68 -9.50 32.51
N GLU A 297 -4.37 -10.62 32.28
CA GLU A 297 -3.73 -11.88 31.95
C GLU A 297 -3.29 -11.89 30.48
N LEU A 298 -2.09 -12.41 30.27
CA LEU A 298 -1.56 -12.70 28.95
C LEU A 298 -1.81 -14.17 28.64
N ILE A 299 -2.48 -14.43 27.52
CA ILE A 299 -2.85 -15.78 27.12
C ILE A 299 -1.83 -16.27 26.09
N VAL A 300 -1.13 -17.35 26.40
CA VAL A 300 -0.33 -18.10 25.41
C VAL A 300 -1.28 -19.01 24.66
N CYS A 301 -1.31 -18.90 23.34
CA CYS A 301 -2.22 -19.67 22.50
C CYS A 301 -1.58 -20.00 21.15
N THR A 302 -2.09 -21.04 20.52
CA THR A 302 -1.83 -21.36 19.12
C THR A 302 -2.64 -20.43 18.19
N PRO A 303 -2.23 -20.26 16.92
CA PRO A 303 -3.00 -19.50 15.94
C PRO A 303 -4.44 -20.03 15.75
N GLU A 304 -4.63 -21.34 15.88
CA GLU A 304 -5.94 -21.99 15.82
C GLU A 304 -6.80 -21.62 17.04
N GLU A 305 -6.22 -21.58 18.24
CA GLU A 305 -6.92 -21.15 19.45
C GLU A 305 -7.38 -19.69 19.37
N ILE A 306 -6.59 -18.78 18.78
CA ILE A 306 -7.03 -17.39 18.51
C ILE A 306 -8.32 -17.37 17.69
N SER A 307 -8.44 -18.27 16.72
CA SER A 307 -9.63 -18.39 15.87
C SER A 307 -10.88 -18.80 16.64
N THR A 308 -10.73 -19.46 17.80
CA THR A 308 -11.85 -19.79 18.69
C THR A 308 -12.32 -18.60 19.52
N HIS A 309 -11.40 -17.70 19.88
CA HIS A 309 -11.71 -16.51 20.69
C HIS A 309 -12.51 -15.44 19.95
N LYS A 310 -12.39 -15.36 18.61
CA LYS A 310 -13.15 -14.43 17.76
C LYS A 310 -13.23 -13.00 18.31
N PRO A 311 -12.09 -12.31 18.58
CA PRO A 311 -12.13 -11.03 19.30
C PRO A 311 -12.94 -9.94 18.59
N LEU A 312 -12.95 -9.91 17.24
CA LEU A 312 -13.67 -8.88 16.49
C LEU A 312 -15.18 -9.03 16.66
N GLU A 313 -15.70 -10.27 16.65
CA GLU A 313 -17.12 -10.58 16.88
C GLU A 313 -17.56 -10.20 18.29
N HIS A 314 -16.65 -10.23 19.26
CA HIS A 314 -16.88 -9.79 20.64
C HIS A 314 -16.68 -8.27 20.84
N GLY A 315 -16.53 -7.50 19.75
CA GLY A 315 -16.46 -6.05 19.79
C GLY A 315 -15.06 -5.47 20.05
N TYR A 316 -14.02 -6.29 20.07
CA TYR A 316 -12.64 -5.82 20.25
C TYR A 316 -12.04 -5.38 18.91
N THR A 317 -11.42 -4.20 18.87
CA THR A 317 -10.46 -3.90 17.80
C THR A 317 -9.23 -4.79 17.97
N LEU A 318 -8.82 -5.45 16.90
CA LEU A 318 -7.73 -6.42 16.94
C LEU A 318 -6.46 -5.80 16.35
N ILE A 319 -5.38 -5.84 17.12
CA ILE A 319 -4.06 -5.33 16.75
C ILE A 319 -3.12 -6.53 16.62
N TYR A 320 -2.70 -6.85 15.40
CA TYR A 320 -1.68 -7.85 15.14
C TYR A 320 -0.31 -7.16 15.02
N ARG A 321 0.59 -7.44 15.96
CA ARG A 321 1.94 -6.88 16.00
C ARG A 321 2.87 -7.70 15.12
N LEU A 322 2.96 -7.35 13.84
CA LEU A 322 3.65 -8.17 12.84
C LEU A 322 5.14 -8.39 13.17
N ARG A 323 5.79 -7.40 13.78
CA ARG A 323 7.17 -7.49 14.27
C ARG A 323 7.28 -7.99 15.71
N GLY A 324 6.23 -8.58 16.27
CA GLY A 324 6.15 -8.87 17.69
C GLY A 324 6.15 -7.60 18.53
N GLY A 325 6.51 -7.74 19.80
CA GLY A 325 6.53 -6.60 20.70
C GLY A 325 7.26 -6.87 22.01
N ILE A 326 7.43 -5.79 22.76
CA ILE A 326 7.90 -5.82 24.15
C ILE A 326 6.67 -6.02 25.02
N ILE A 327 6.59 -7.16 25.72
CA ILE A 327 5.39 -7.55 26.46
C ILE A 327 5.50 -7.10 27.92
N ASP A 328 6.63 -7.40 28.54
CA ASP A 328 7.02 -6.93 29.86
C ASP A 328 8.54 -6.77 29.93
N ASP A 329 9.08 -6.61 31.13
CA ASP A 329 10.51 -6.37 31.33
C ASP A 329 11.37 -7.55 30.85
N ASP A 330 10.87 -8.79 30.96
CA ASP A 330 11.62 -10.03 30.70
C ASP A 330 11.17 -10.76 29.41
N ARG A 331 10.02 -10.40 28.82
CA ARG A 331 9.44 -11.08 27.66
C ARG A 331 9.32 -10.17 26.44
N GLU A 332 9.80 -10.68 25.31
CA GLU A 332 9.74 -10.03 23.99
C GLU A 332 9.55 -11.07 22.89
N THR A 333 8.96 -10.66 21.77
CA THR A 333 8.85 -11.48 20.55
C THR A 333 9.29 -10.73 19.29
N LEU A 334 10.18 -9.75 19.46
CA LEU A 334 10.54 -8.80 18.44
C LEU A 334 11.22 -9.44 17.24
N LEU A 335 10.98 -8.90 16.05
CA LEU A 335 11.80 -9.14 14.86
C LEU A 335 12.81 -8.00 14.74
N LEU A 336 14.06 -8.24 15.14
CA LEU A 336 15.10 -7.22 15.15
C LEU A 336 16.21 -7.55 14.16
N SER A 337 16.86 -8.70 14.32
CA SER A 337 18.05 -9.08 13.56
C SER A 337 17.71 -9.77 12.24
N GLU A 338 18.65 -9.84 11.30
CA GLU A 338 18.42 -10.47 9.98
C GLU A 338 17.95 -11.92 10.12
N ARG A 339 18.52 -12.67 11.08
CA ARG A 339 18.08 -14.04 11.39
C ARG A 339 16.61 -14.13 11.82
N ASP A 340 16.09 -13.11 12.50
CA ASP A 340 14.67 -13.05 12.90
C ASP A 340 13.78 -12.94 11.65
N TYR A 341 14.14 -12.05 10.71
CA TYR A 341 13.42 -11.89 9.45
C TYR A 341 13.52 -13.12 8.54
N PHE A 342 14.66 -13.81 8.50
CA PHE A 342 14.78 -15.08 7.77
C PHE A 342 13.94 -16.21 8.38
N SER A 343 13.71 -16.17 9.70
CA SER A 343 12.83 -17.11 10.38
C SER A 343 11.37 -16.75 10.14
N PHE A 344 11.04 -15.46 10.17
CA PHE A 344 9.72 -14.92 9.87
C PHE A 344 9.19 -15.40 8.52
N THR A 345 9.97 -15.30 7.44
CA THR A 345 9.50 -15.73 6.11
C THR A 345 9.11 -17.19 6.02
N LYS A 346 9.72 -18.05 6.84
CA LYS A 346 9.45 -19.50 6.85
C LYS A 346 8.26 -19.87 7.73
N LEU A 347 7.94 -19.01 8.70
CA LEU A 347 7.05 -19.36 9.81
C LEU A 347 5.80 -18.47 9.88
N ILE A 348 5.75 -17.35 9.15
CA ILE A 348 4.62 -16.42 9.22
C ILE A 348 3.29 -17.12 8.91
N GLU A 349 3.21 -17.94 7.87
CA GLU A 349 2.01 -18.72 7.55
C GLU A 349 1.59 -19.68 8.68
N GLN A 350 2.55 -20.21 9.44
CA GLN A 350 2.28 -21.12 10.55
C GLN A 350 1.87 -20.41 11.83
N VAL A 351 2.14 -19.11 11.98
CA VAL A 351 1.79 -18.34 13.18
C VAL A 351 0.70 -17.32 12.94
N PHE A 352 0.36 -17.04 11.67
CA PHE A 352 -0.70 -16.12 11.31
C PHE A 352 -2.05 -16.82 11.46
N PRO A 353 -2.94 -16.36 12.35
CA PRO A 353 -4.23 -17.03 12.55
C PRO A 353 -5.09 -17.01 11.28
N ASP A 354 -5.60 -18.18 10.87
CA ASP A 354 -6.53 -18.31 9.74
C ASP A 354 -7.73 -17.37 9.85
N TYR A 355 -8.20 -17.15 11.08
CA TYR A 355 -9.25 -16.19 11.38
C TYR A 355 -8.92 -14.76 10.90
N LEU A 356 -7.65 -14.34 11.01
CA LEU A 356 -7.19 -13.06 10.46
C LEU A 356 -7.09 -13.10 8.94
N GLY A 357 -6.56 -14.19 8.36
CA GLY A 357 -6.47 -14.35 6.89
C GLY A 357 -7.83 -14.20 6.22
N ASN A 358 -8.82 -14.95 6.73
CA ASN A 358 -10.22 -14.87 6.29
C ASN A 358 -10.84 -13.47 6.41
N LYS A 359 -10.39 -12.67 7.41
CA LYS A 359 -10.84 -11.29 7.58
C LYS A 359 -10.14 -10.37 6.59
N LEU A 360 -8.84 -10.52 6.39
CA LEU A 360 -8.07 -9.75 5.40
C LEU A 360 -8.64 -9.91 3.99
N ASP A 361 -9.06 -11.12 3.63
CA ASP A 361 -9.63 -11.37 2.31
C ASP A 361 -10.89 -10.57 1.99
N LYS A 362 -11.64 -10.20 3.03
CA LYS A 362 -12.89 -9.45 2.93
C LYS A 362 -12.69 -7.95 3.08
N CYS A 363 -11.46 -7.51 3.38
CA CYS A 363 -11.12 -6.13 3.65
C CYS A 363 -10.26 -5.53 2.54
N ALA A 364 -10.39 -4.22 2.35
CA ALA A 364 -9.35 -3.47 1.66
C ALA A 364 -8.11 -3.36 2.56
N LEU A 365 -6.90 -3.44 1.98
CA LEU A 365 -5.66 -3.23 2.73
C LEU A 365 -5.14 -1.81 2.52
N TRP A 366 -4.90 -1.07 3.59
CA TRP A 366 -4.34 0.27 3.51
C TRP A 366 -2.97 0.32 4.17
N PHE A 367 -1.93 0.47 3.37
CA PHE A 367 -0.56 0.65 3.83
C PHE A 367 -0.29 2.12 4.13
N LEU A 368 -0.13 2.47 5.41
CA LEU A 368 0.13 3.82 5.89
C LEU A 368 1.50 3.86 6.58
N GLY A 369 2.39 4.76 6.14
CA GLY A 369 3.74 4.86 6.70
C GLY A 369 4.68 3.70 6.34
N HIS A 370 4.34 2.92 5.31
CA HIS A 370 5.22 1.89 4.76
C HIS A 370 6.06 2.45 3.62
N HIS A 371 7.34 2.11 3.66
CA HIS A 371 8.38 2.62 2.78
C HIS A 371 9.17 1.43 2.23
N PRO A 372 9.00 1.03 0.96
CA PRO A 372 9.66 -0.16 0.42
C PRO A 372 11.16 0.02 0.18
N GLU A 373 11.75 1.14 0.61
CA GLU A 373 13.18 1.44 0.49
C GLU A 373 14.03 0.43 1.28
N SER A 374 13.57 0.00 2.48
CA SER A 374 14.21 -1.07 3.24
C SER A 374 13.75 -2.45 2.77
N TRP A 375 14.62 -3.45 2.88
CA TRP A 375 14.29 -4.80 2.44
C TRP A 375 13.32 -5.50 3.39
N GLU A 376 13.37 -5.13 4.67
CA GLU A 376 12.50 -5.61 5.73
C GLU A 376 11.06 -5.19 5.46
N GLU A 377 10.81 -3.93 5.11
CA GLU A 377 9.46 -3.45 4.78
C GLU A 377 8.93 -4.15 3.52
N ARG A 378 9.77 -4.34 2.49
CA ARG A 378 9.37 -5.10 1.30
C ARG A 378 8.96 -6.53 1.66
N LEU A 379 9.70 -7.16 2.56
CA LEU A 379 9.42 -8.51 3.01
C LEU A 379 8.10 -8.60 3.77
N LEU A 380 7.86 -7.67 4.69
CA LEU A 380 6.62 -7.62 5.48
C LEU A 380 5.40 -7.37 4.59
N VAL A 381 5.47 -6.39 3.69
CA VAL A 381 4.40 -6.10 2.72
C VAL A 381 4.10 -7.31 1.86
N LYS A 382 5.14 -7.94 1.30
CA LYS A 382 4.97 -9.13 0.46
C LYS A 382 4.32 -10.28 1.23
N SER A 383 4.78 -10.53 2.46
CA SER A 383 4.21 -11.58 3.31
C SER A 383 2.73 -11.32 3.62
N LEU A 384 2.35 -10.06 3.91
CA LEU A 384 0.95 -9.69 4.11
C LEU A 384 0.09 -9.85 2.86
N GLN A 385 0.67 -9.64 1.66
CA GLN A 385 -0.01 -9.88 0.39
C GLN A 385 -0.14 -11.37 0.09
N GLU A 386 0.81 -12.20 0.51
CA GLU A 386 0.76 -13.66 0.34
C GLU A 386 -0.23 -14.32 1.31
N LEU A 387 -0.41 -13.75 2.51
CA LEU A 387 -1.39 -14.21 3.51
C LEU A 387 -2.87 -13.96 3.13
N ARG A 388 -3.13 -13.36 1.97
CA ARG A 388 -4.49 -13.12 1.46
C ARG A 388 -4.66 -13.83 0.12
N ASP A 389 -5.73 -14.60 -0.01
CA ASP A 389 -6.09 -15.27 -1.26
C ASP A 389 -6.73 -14.29 -2.26
N SER A 390 -7.36 -13.22 -1.75
CA SER A 390 -8.13 -12.29 -2.56
C SER A 390 -7.28 -11.20 -3.23
N ARG A 391 -7.73 -10.72 -4.40
CA ARG A 391 -7.25 -9.47 -5.03
C ARG A 391 -8.03 -8.22 -4.58
N SER A 392 -8.56 -8.24 -3.35
CA SER A 392 -9.23 -7.08 -2.74
C SER A 392 -8.39 -5.81 -2.85
N LEU A 393 -9.06 -4.66 -2.91
CA LEU A 393 -8.39 -3.37 -3.13
C LEU A 393 -7.29 -3.15 -2.08
N ALA A 394 -6.06 -2.95 -2.52
CA ALA A 394 -4.97 -2.47 -1.68
C ALA A 394 -4.59 -1.05 -2.10
N LEU A 395 -4.31 -0.18 -1.13
CA LEU A 395 -3.77 1.16 -1.39
C LEU A 395 -2.61 1.48 -0.48
N VAL A 396 -1.76 2.41 -0.93
CA VAL A 396 -0.68 3.01 -0.16
C VAL A 396 -0.74 4.52 -0.27
N ILE A 397 -0.49 5.20 0.85
CA ILE A 397 -0.31 6.65 0.91
C ILE A 397 1.16 6.94 1.19
N GLN A 398 1.87 7.50 0.20
CA GLN A 398 3.30 7.80 0.33
C GLN A 398 3.65 9.05 -0.47
N GLN A 399 4.25 10.04 0.19
CA GLN A 399 4.68 11.28 -0.47
C GLN A 399 5.98 11.05 -1.26
N LYS A 400 6.09 11.65 -2.44
CA LYS A 400 7.30 11.62 -3.29
C LYS A 400 7.74 10.19 -3.62
N LEU A 401 6.81 9.39 -4.12
CA LEU A 401 7.11 8.02 -4.56
C LEU A 401 8.26 7.97 -5.58
N SER A 402 9.34 7.29 -5.22
CA SER A 402 10.43 6.98 -6.15
C SER A 402 9.96 6.04 -7.26
N ASP A 403 10.70 5.97 -8.37
CA ASP A 403 10.41 5.04 -9.47
C ASP A 403 10.44 3.58 -9.00
N PHE A 404 11.37 3.27 -8.08
CA PHE A 404 11.45 1.96 -7.45
C PHE A 404 10.21 1.67 -6.61
N SER A 405 9.82 2.58 -5.71
CA SER A 405 8.66 2.39 -4.82
C SER A 405 7.37 2.25 -5.63
N ARG A 406 7.20 3.06 -6.68
CA ARG A 406 6.06 2.97 -7.61
C ARG A 406 6.02 1.62 -8.33
N SER A 407 7.17 1.11 -8.77
CA SER A 407 7.27 -0.20 -9.43
C SER A 407 6.97 -1.34 -8.47
N PHE A 408 7.51 -1.28 -7.25
CA PHE A 408 7.26 -2.26 -6.19
C PHE A 408 5.78 -2.36 -5.84
N TRP A 409 5.12 -1.23 -5.56
CA TRP A 409 3.70 -1.22 -5.20
C TRP A 409 2.82 -1.70 -6.35
N LYS A 410 3.16 -1.34 -7.59
CA LYS A 410 2.45 -1.83 -8.78
C LYS A 410 2.59 -3.34 -8.97
N ASP A 411 3.78 -3.89 -8.77
CA ASP A 411 4.03 -5.34 -8.83
C ASP A 411 3.21 -6.11 -7.77
N ASN A 412 3.02 -5.49 -6.60
CA ASN A 412 2.18 -6.01 -5.52
C ASN A 412 0.69 -5.65 -5.65
N ASN A 413 0.25 -5.15 -6.81
CA ASN A 413 -1.15 -4.75 -7.06
C ASN A 413 -1.72 -3.77 -6.01
N VAL A 414 -0.89 -2.84 -5.54
CA VAL A 414 -1.27 -1.79 -4.58
C VAL A 414 -1.44 -0.45 -5.30
N HIS A 415 -2.61 0.16 -5.15
CA HIS A 415 -2.89 1.47 -5.72
C HIS A 415 -2.17 2.58 -4.94
N CYS A 416 -1.37 3.36 -5.64
CA CYS A 416 -0.51 4.38 -5.02
C CYS A 416 -1.15 5.77 -5.06
N PHE A 417 -1.35 6.36 -3.89
CA PHE A 417 -1.63 7.79 -3.78
C PHE A 417 -0.37 8.52 -3.32
N ASP A 418 0.18 9.32 -4.22
CA ASP A 418 1.31 10.17 -3.93
C ASP A 418 0.86 11.45 -3.21
N LEU A 419 0.61 11.32 -1.91
CA LEU A 419 0.06 12.36 -1.04
C LEU A 419 0.88 12.44 0.25
N ASN A 420 0.92 13.63 0.84
CA ASN A 420 1.41 13.77 2.21
C ASN A 420 0.46 13.02 3.16
N LEU A 421 1.04 12.17 4.02
CA LEU A 421 0.27 11.32 4.92
C LEU A 421 -0.55 12.13 5.93
N SER A 422 -0.01 13.23 6.47
CA SER A 422 -0.71 14.10 7.42
C SER A 422 -1.89 14.80 6.75
N ASP A 423 -1.75 15.22 5.49
CA ASP A 423 -2.86 15.76 4.70
C ASP A 423 -3.95 14.72 4.46
N PHE A 424 -3.57 13.49 4.07
CA PHE A 424 -4.50 12.39 3.89
C PHE A 424 -5.28 12.08 5.18
N VAL A 425 -4.60 11.98 6.32
CA VAL A 425 -5.24 11.73 7.62
C VAL A 425 -6.18 12.87 7.98
N ARG A 426 -5.79 14.13 7.78
CA ARG A 426 -6.65 15.28 8.08
C ARG A 426 -7.95 15.25 7.27
N GLU A 427 -7.86 14.97 5.97
CA GLU A 427 -9.05 14.87 5.10
C GLU A 427 -9.91 13.66 5.48
N LEU A 428 -9.29 12.52 5.79
CA LEU A 428 -10.01 11.33 6.25
C LEU A 428 -10.75 11.57 7.58
N VAL A 429 -10.12 12.28 8.53
CA VAL A 429 -10.76 12.70 9.80
C VAL A 429 -11.95 13.61 9.53
N ARG A 430 -11.81 14.58 8.62
CA ARG A 430 -12.91 15.50 8.28
C ARG A 430 -14.13 14.77 7.72
N GLU A 431 -13.92 13.78 6.86
CA GLU A 431 -15.04 13.03 6.26
C GLU A 431 -15.62 11.95 7.19
N ALA A 432 -14.86 11.53 8.22
CA ALA A 432 -15.29 10.49 9.16
C ALA A 432 -15.95 11.04 10.43
N ALA A 433 -15.80 12.33 10.72
CA ALA A 433 -16.47 13.06 11.79
C ALA A 433 -17.87 13.50 11.35
#